data_AF-A0A4U8SCV2-F1
#
_entry.id   AF-A0A4U8SCV2-F1
#
_cell.length_a   1.000
_cell.length_b   1.000
_cell.length_c   1.000
_cell.angle_alpha   90.00
_cell.angle_beta   90.00
_cell.angle_gamma   90.00
#
_symmetry.space_group_name_H-M   'P 1'
#
loop_
_entity.id
_entity.type
_entity.pdbx_description
1 polymer ?
#
loop_
_entity_poly.entity_id
_entity_poly.type
_entity_poly.pdbx_seq_one_letter_code
_entity_poly.pdbx_strand_id
1 'polypeptide(L)'
;MAGADISLKSLNAYIHSQDKNTSQQEIVVVDINGNYVSRNDENKILQSDELSRAIKSDFNTDSPTFKIGTNIATCKLESQTQWLLCSIIPESRIANALSKNNRPVFIMLGIFALILIVVLYLILAYLLKPIGRIKDNLLEFFDFLNHKKKV
;
A
#
# COMPACT_ATOMS: atom_id res chain seq x y z
N MET A 1 -5.69 51.36 0.47
CA MET A 1 -5.76 49.90 0.28
C MET A 1 -5.42 49.64 -1.18
N ALA A 2 -4.28 49.01 -1.46
CA ALA A 2 -3.97 48.55 -2.80
C ALA A 2 -4.52 47.12 -2.92
N GLY A 3 -5.44 46.91 -3.86
CA GLY A 3 -5.90 45.57 -4.25
C GLY A 3 -5.12 45.13 -5.48
N ALA A 4 -4.70 43.87 -5.50
CA ALA A 4 -4.14 43.24 -6.69
C ALA A 4 -5.10 42.12 -7.12
N ASP A 5 -5.57 42.17 -8.38
CA ASP A 5 -6.42 41.15 -8.94
C ASP A 5 -5.60 39.97 -9.45
N ILE A 6 -6.00 38.75 -9.08
CA ILE A 6 -5.36 37.52 -9.53
C ILE A 6 -6.32 36.78 -10.48
N SER A 7 -5.83 36.47 -11.68
CA SER A 7 -6.57 35.63 -12.63
C SER A 7 -6.59 34.17 -12.17
N LEU A 8 -7.78 33.67 -11.81
CA LEU A 8 -7.95 32.26 -11.43
C LEU A 8 -7.53 31.28 -12.53
N LYS A 9 -7.68 31.67 -13.81
CA LYS A 9 -7.23 30.84 -14.93
C LYS A 9 -5.71 30.67 -14.94
N SER A 10 -4.98 31.76 -14.72
CA SER A 10 -3.51 31.73 -14.66
C SER A 10 -3.02 30.94 -13.44
N LEU A 11 -3.69 31.11 -12.31
CA LEU A 11 -3.42 30.33 -11.09
C LEU A 11 -3.68 28.84 -11.29
N ASN A 12 -4.81 28.47 -11.92
CA ASN A 12 -5.16 27.08 -12.20
C ASN A 12 -4.08 26.41 -13.07
N ALA A 13 -3.67 27.09 -14.16
CA ALA A 13 -2.62 26.61 -15.03
C ALA A 13 -1.28 26.41 -14.28
N TYR A 14 -0.93 27.33 -13.37
CA TYR A 14 0.25 27.20 -12.53
C TYR A 14 0.17 25.98 -11.61
N ILE A 15 -0.92 25.81 -10.87
CA ILE A 15 -1.12 24.70 -9.92
C ILE A 15 -1.01 23.35 -10.65
N HIS A 16 -1.75 23.18 -11.74
CA HIS A 16 -1.76 21.91 -12.48
C HIS A 16 -0.48 21.66 -13.29
N SER A 17 0.33 22.69 -13.57
CA SER A 17 1.67 22.48 -14.14
C SER A 17 2.61 21.75 -13.17
N GLN A 18 2.40 21.89 -11.86
CA GLN A 18 3.18 21.21 -10.82
C GLN A 18 2.79 19.73 -10.68
N ASP A 19 1.61 19.34 -11.15
CA ASP A 19 1.04 17.99 -11.03
C ASP A 19 1.49 17.03 -12.15
N LYS A 20 2.23 17.52 -13.15
CA LYS A 20 2.61 16.75 -14.36
C LYS A 20 3.39 15.45 -14.09
N ASN A 21 3.96 15.27 -12.90
CA ASN A 21 4.68 14.05 -12.52
C ASN A 21 3.85 13.02 -11.76
N THR A 22 2.61 13.34 -11.36
CA THR A 22 1.80 12.48 -10.49
C THR A 22 0.49 12.09 -11.17
N SER A 23 0.59 11.20 -12.17
CA SER A 23 -0.48 10.81 -13.10
C SER A 23 -1.83 10.32 -12.54
N GLN A 24 -2.01 10.21 -11.21
CA GLN A 24 -3.29 9.85 -10.59
C GLN A 24 -3.50 10.57 -9.24
N GLN A 25 -2.97 11.78 -9.12
CA GLN A 25 -3.32 12.73 -8.09
C GLN A 25 -4.12 13.85 -8.75
N GLU A 26 -5.13 14.37 -8.06
CA GLU A 26 -5.83 15.58 -8.45
C GLU A 26 -5.59 16.62 -7.36
N ILE A 27 -5.00 17.76 -7.73
CA ILE A 27 -4.92 18.93 -6.86
C ILE A 27 -6.18 19.77 -7.04
N VAL A 28 -6.86 20.05 -5.93
CA VAL A 28 -8.09 20.85 -5.89
C VAL A 28 -7.92 21.95 -4.87
N VAL A 29 -8.39 23.16 -5.21
CA VAL A 29 -8.45 24.27 -4.25
C VAL A 29 -9.89 24.73 -4.11
N VAL A 30 -10.37 24.85 -2.87
CA VAL A 30 -11.75 25.23 -2.54
C VAL A 30 -11.75 26.47 -1.64
N ASP A 31 -12.64 27.42 -1.90
CA ASP A 31 -12.79 28.62 -1.08
C ASP A 31 -13.59 28.37 0.21
N ILE A 32 -13.73 29.40 1.06
CA ILE A 32 -14.51 29.36 2.31
C ILE A 32 -15.99 29.01 2.09
N ASN A 33 -16.51 29.20 0.89
CA ASN A 33 -17.91 28.96 0.56
C ASN A 33 -18.12 27.53 0.06
N GLY A 34 -17.07 26.84 -0.39
CA GLY A 34 -17.16 25.51 -1.00
C GLY A 34 -17.11 25.55 -2.52
N ASN A 35 -16.68 26.67 -3.12
CA ASN A 35 -16.50 26.80 -4.56
C ASN A 35 -15.07 26.47 -4.97
N TYR A 36 -14.90 25.93 -6.17
CA TYR A 36 -13.58 25.66 -6.71
C TYR A 36 -12.85 26.97 -7.05
N VAL A 37 -11.64 27.11 -6.52
CA VAL A 37 -10.66 28.10 -6.96
C VAL A 37 -9.76 27.51 -8.04
N SER A 38 -9.47 26.20 -7.94
CA SER A 38 -8.66 25.46 -8.90
C SER A 38 -9.16 24.02 -9.03
N ARG A 39 -9.24 23.53 -10.27
CA ARG A 39 -9.66 22.19 -10.66
C ARG A 39 -9.19 21.88 -12.08
N ASN A 40 -9.00 20.59 -12.37
CA ASN A 40 -8.67 20.10 -13.71
C ASN A 40 -9.72 20.51 -14.77
N ASP A 41 -11.01 20.44 -14.46
CA ASP A 41 -12.08 20.98 -15.32
C ASP A 41 -12.24 22.48 -15.04
N GLU A 42 -11.65 23.31 -15.90
CA GLU A 42 -11.70 24.77 -15.79
C GLU A 42 -13.12 25.33 -15.75
N ASN A 43 -14.10 24.64 -16.36
CA ASN A 43 -15.49 25.09 -16.37
C ASN A 43 -16.15 25.02 -15.00
N LYS A 44 -15.56 24.30 -14.05
CA LYS A 44 -16.06 24.14 -12.68
C LYS A 44 -15.48 25.18 -11.72
N ILE A 45 -14.52 25.99 -12.16
CA ILE A 45 -13.99 27.10 -11.35
C ILE A 45 -15.13 28.06 -10.99
N LEU A 46 -15.15 28.54 -9.75
CA LEU A 46 -16.22 29.32 -9.10
C LEU A 46 -17.55 28.58 -8.92
N GLN A 47 -17.62 27.29 -9.23
CA GLN A 47 -18.81 26.46 -8.98
C GLN A 47 -18.59 25.53 -7.77
N SER A 48 -19.69 25.00 -7.26
CA SER A 48 -19.70 23.97 -6.21
C SER A 48 -20.44 22.73 -6.73
N ASP A 49 -19.89 21.56 -6.44
CA ASP A 49 -20.54 20.28 -6.69
C ASP A 49 -20.46 19.38 -5.44
N GLU A 50 -20.84 18.11 -5.59
CA GLU A 50 -20.82 17.14 -4.50
C GLU A 50 -19.42 16.99 -3.87
N LEU A 51 -18.37 16.97 -4.70
CA LEU A 51 -17.00 16.79 -4.23
C LEU A 51 -16.51 17.99 -3.42
N SER A 52 -16.73 19.23 -3.88
CA SER A 52 -16.28 20.41 -3.11
C SER A 52 -17.04 20.56 -1.79
N ARG A 53 -18.31 20.17 -1.76
CA ARG A 53 -19.12 20.12 -0.53
C ARG A 53 -18.63 19.07 0.43
N ALA A 54 -18.29 17.86 -0.06
CA ALA A 54 -17.72 16.80 0.75
C ALA A 54 -16.36 17.23 1.33
N ILE A 55 -15.48 17.82 0.52
CA ILE A 55 -14.19 18.36 0.99
C ILE A 55 -14.39 19.34 2.15
N LYS A 56 -15.32 20.28 2.00
CA LYS A 56 -15.59 21.29 3.03
C LYS A 56 -16.23 20.70 4.28
N SER A 57 -17.16 19.76 4.12
CA SER A 57 -17.87 19.09 5.22
C SER A 57 -16.94 18.23 6.06
N ASP A 58 -16.07 17.46 5.41
CA ASP A 58 -15.31 16.39 6.05
C ASP A 58 -13.91 16.88 6.50
N PHE A 59 -13.48 18.06 6.04
CA PHE A 59 -12.22 18.66 6.47
C PHE A 59 -12.26 19.03 7.95
N ASN A 60 -11.26 18.54 8.68
CA ASN A 60 -10.95 18.95 10.03
C ASN A 60 -9.45 19.28 10.13
N THR A 61 -9.11 20.42 10.73
CA THR A 61 -7.71 20.83 10.96
C THR A 61 -6.90 19.79 11.73
N ASP A 62 -7.52 19.08 12.67
CA ASP A 62 -6.85 18.04 13.47
C ASP A 62 -6.68 16.72 12.70
N SER A 63 -7.49 16.51 11.65
CA SER A 63 -7.45 15.34 10.78
C SER A 63 -7.49 15.75 9.32
N PRO A 64 -6.37 16.29 8.78
CA PRO A 64 -6.33 16.83 7.43
C PRO A 64 -6.48 15.77 6.33
N THR A 65 -6.34 14.49 6.68
CA THR A 65 -6.54 13.35 5.76
C THR A 65 -7.85 12.65 6.07
N PHE A 66 -8.69 12.47 5.05
CA PHE A 66 -10.01 11.86 5.19
C PHE A 66 -10.44 11.17 3.88
N LYS A 67 -11.47 10.32 3.97
CA LYS A 67 -11.99 9.55 2.84
C LYS A 67 -13.17 10.27 2.21
N ILE A 68 -13.17 10.37 0.87
CA ILE A 68 -14.29 10.88 0.08
C ILE A 68 -14.65 9.82 -0.97
N GLY A 69 -15.72 9.07 -0.75
CA GLY A 69 -16.09 7.94 -1.62
C GLY A 69 -14.97 6.89 -1.66
N THR A 70 -14.40 6.64 -2.83
CA THR A 70 -13.27 5.72 -3.05
C THR A 70 -11.91 6.42 -3.11
N ASN A 71 -11.87 7.72 -2.81
CA ASN A 71 -10.68 8.54 -2.82
C ASN A 71 -10.27 8.92 -1.39
N ILE A 72 -9.00 9.26 -1.22
CA ILE A 72 -8.44 9.83 -0.01
C ILE A 72 -8.05 11.28 -0.35
N ALA A 73 -8.59 12.21 0.40
CA ALA A 73 -8.25 13.62 0.32
C ALA A 73 -7.32 13.96 1.48
N THR A 74 -6.26 14.72 1.18
CA THR A 74 -5.40 15.35 2.17
C THR A 74 -5.43 16.84 1.93
N CYS A 75 -6.01 17.59 2.86
CA CYS A 75 -6.27 19.01 2.72
C CYS A 75 -5.51 19.83 3.76
N LYS A 76 -5.18 21.08 3.40
CA LYS A 76 -4.62 22.07 4.31
C LYS A 76 -5.33 23.41 4.10
N LEU A 77 -5.75 24.04 5.20
CA LEU A 77 -6.24 25.40 5.19
C LEU A 77 -5.07 26.39 5.07
N GLU A 78 -5.13 27.28 4.09
CA GLU A 78 -4.17 28.37 3.93
C GLU A 78 -4.60 29.57 4.79
N SER A 79 -3.65 30.14 5.53
CA SER A 79 -3.86 31.19 6.53
C SER A 79 -4.30 32.56 5.99
N GLN A 80 -3.77 33.00 4.85
CA GLN A 80 -4.04 34.29 4.21
C GLN A 80 -5.33 34.27 3.39
N THR A 81 -5.56 33.22 2.59
CA THR A 81 -6.72 33.14 1.69
C THR A 81 -7.91 32.42 2.30
N GLN A 82 -7.70 31.65 3.37
CA GLN A 82 -8.68 30.73 3.93
C GLN A 82 -9.17 29.68 2.92
N TRP A 83 -8.36 29.38 1.90
CA TRP A 83 -8.64 28.32 0.93
C TRP A 83 -8.17 26.97 1.45
N LEU A 84 -8.93 25.93 1.14
CA LEU A 84 -8.54 24.55 1.34
C LEU A 84 -7.79 24.04 0.12
N LEU A 85 -6.51 23.73 0.30
CA LEU A 85 -5.67 23.08 -0.72
C LEU A 85 -5.69 21.59 -0.47
N CYS A 86 -6.24 20.82 -1.40
CA CYS A 86 -6.45 19.39 -1.28
C CYS A 86 -5.70 18.62 -2.36
N SER A 87 -5.03 17.55 -1.94
CA SER A 87 -4.54 16.48 -2.80
C SER A 87 -5.51 15.31 -2.70
N ILE A 88 -6.05 14.85 -3.82
CA ILE A 88 -7.01 13.76 -3.89
C ILE A 88 -6.36 12.61 -4.66
N ILE A 89 -6.31 11.44 -4.05
CA ILE A 89 -5.76 10.22 -4.66
C ILE A 89 -6.77 9.07 -4.54
N PRO A 90 -6.88 8.19 -5.55
CA PRO A 90 -7.69 6.98 -5.43
C PRO A 90 -7.16 6.05 -4.32
N GLU A 91 -8.03 5.44 -3.53
CA GLU A 91 -7.63 4.42 -2.54
C GLU A 91 -6.93 3.24 -3.22
N SER A 92 -7.38 2.88 -4.42
CA SER A 92 -6.78 1.84 -5.27
C SER A 92 -5.31 2.13 -5.60
N ARG A 93 -4.90 3.41 -5.66
CA ARG A 93 -3.50 3.79 -5.89
C ARG A 93 -2.60 3.39 -4.74
N ILE A 94 -3.06 3.60 -3.50
CA ILE A 94 -2.34 3.17 -2.30
C ILE A 94 -2.32 1.64 -2.22
N ALA A 95 -3.48 0.99 -2.42
CA ALA A 95 -3.57 -0.47 -2.40
C ALA A 95 -2.66 -1.13 -3.45
N ASN A 96 -2.60 -0.57 -4.67
CA ASN A 96 -1.73 -1.03 -5.74
C ASN A 96 -0.24 -0.80 -5.44
N ALA A 97 0.12 0.33 -4.82
CA ALA A 97 1.48 0.59 -4.38
C ALA A 97 1.92 -0.44 -3.31
N LEU A 98 1.06 -0.71 -2.33
CA LEU A 98 1.29 -1.73 -1.32
C LEU A 98 1.41 -3.13 -1.93
N SER A 99 0.49 -3.52 -2.82
CA SER A 99 0.51 -4.85 -3.42
C SER A 99 1.75 -5.07 -4.30
N LYS A 100 2.17 -4.05 -5.06
CA LYS A 100 3.39 -4.09 -5.87
C LYS A 100 4.64 -4.25 -4.99
N ASN A 101 4.69 -3.58 -3.84
CA ASN A 101 5.79 -3.68 -2.90
C ASN A 101 5.79 -5.02 -2.13
N ASN A 102 4.60 -5.55 -1.80
CA ASN A 102 4.48 -6.75 -0.97
C ASN A 102 4.56 -8.06 -1.78
N ARG A 103 4.24 -8.03 -3.08
CA ARG A 103 4.37 -9.19 -3.97
C ARG A 103 5.75 -9.89 -3.90
N PRO A 104 6.90 -9.18 -4.01
CA PRO A 104 8.20 -9.83 -3.89
C PRO A 104 8.43 -10.43 -2.49
N VAL A 105 7.91 -9.80 -1.44
CA VAL A 105 8.01 -10.32 -0.06
C VAL A 105 7.30 -11.67 0.06
N PHE A 106 6.08 -11.80 -0.46
CA PHE A 106 5.35 -13.07 -0.46
C PHE A 106 6.06 -14.16 -1.27
N ILE A 107 6.66 -13.81 -2.40
CA ILE A 107 7.45 -14.75 -3.21
C ILE A 107 8.67 -15.24 -2.42
N MET A 108 9.42 -14.34 -1.77
CA MET A 108 10.59 -14.69 -0.97
C MET A 108 10.23 -15.55 0.25
N LEU A 109 9.11 -15.24 0.92
CA LEU A 109 8.59 -16.06 2.01
C LEU A 109 8.26 -17.49 1.55
N GLY A 110 7.65 -17.65 0.38
CA GLY A 110 7.37 -18.96 -0.20
C GLY A 110 8.64 -19.77 -0.48
N ILE A 111 9.66 -19.13 -1.08
CA ILE A 111 10.96 -19.77 -1.34
C ILE A 111 11.63 -20.19 -0.02
N PHE A 112 11.61 -19.31 0.98
CA PHE A 112 12.20 -19.59 2.29
C PHE A 112 11.53 -20.78 2.98
N ALA A 113 10.19 -20.85 2.97
CA ALA A 113 9.45 -21.98 3.53
C ALA A 113 9.80 -23.30 2.84
N LEU A 114 9.96 -23.29 1.51
CA LEU A 114 10.35 -24.48 0.74
C LEU A 114 11.76 -24.95 1.13
N ILE A 115 12.70 -24.03 1.27
CA ILE A 115 14.07 -24.35 1.74
C ILE A 115 14.02 -25.00 3.12
N LEU A 116 13.22 -24.48 4.06
CA LEU A 116 13.11 -25.05 5.40
C LEU A 116 12.59 -26.50 5.37
N ILE A 117 11.60 -26.80 4.53
CA ILE A 117 11.07 -28.16 4.38
C ILE A 117 12.16 -29.11 3.87
N VAL A 118 12.93 -28.69 2.87
CA VAL A 118 14.03 -29.50 2.30
C VAL A 118 15.12 -29.73 3.34
N VAL A 119 15.54 -28.69 4.06
CA VAL A 119 16.55 -28.80 5.12
C VAL A 119 16.08 -29.73 6.23
N LEU A 120 14.83 -29.59 6.68
CA LEU A 120 14.26 -30.46 7.71
C LEU A 120 14.22 -31.92 7.26
N TYR A 121 13.82 -32.17 6.01
CA TYR A 121 13.84 -33.52 5.42
C TYR A 121 15.26 -34.11 5.42
N LEU A 122 16.27 -33.33 5.00
CA LEU A 122 17.67 -33.77 4.99
C LEU A 122 18.18 -34.09 6.40
N ILE A 123 17.83 -33.27 7.38
CA ILE A 123 18.20 -33.50 8.80
C ILE A 123 17.56 -34.79 9.31
N LEU A 124 16.26 -34.99 9.07
CA LEU A 124 15.56 -36.21 9.48
C LEU A 124 16.16 -37.43 8.78
N ALA A 125 16.41 -37.36 7.48
CA ALA A 125 17.04 -38.45 6.73
C ALA A 125 18.42 -38.80 7.29
N TYR A 126 19.24 -37.80 7.66
CA TYR A 126 20.54 -38.01 8.26
C TYR A 126 20.45 -38.66 9.65
N LEU A 127 19.57 -38.15 10.52
CA LEU A 127 19.39 -38.66 11.88
C LEU A 127 18.75 -40.05 11.94
N LEU A 128 17.85 -40.37 11.00
CA LEU A 128 17.18 -41.67 10.91
C LEU A 128 18.00 -42.71 10.14
N LYS A 129 19.04 -42.30 9.37
CA LYS A 129 19.95 -43.20 8.65
C LYS A 129 20.52 -44.36 9.50
N PRO A 130 20.97 -44.17 10.75
CA PRO A 130 21.47 -45.27 11.57
C PRO A 130 20.38 -46.21 12.10
N ILE A 131 19.10 -45.83 12.07
CA ILE A 131 18.01 -46.67 12.60
C ILE A 131 17.85 -47.96 11.80
N GLY A 132 18.03 -47.90 10.47
CA GLY A 132 18.04 -49.10 9.63
C GLY A 132 19.13 -50.08 10.08
N ARG A 133 20.35 -49.58 10.32
CA ARG A 133 21.47 -50.39 10.83
C ARG A 133 21.21 -50.96 12.21
N ILE A 134 20.60 -50.20 13.12
CA ILE A 134 20.26 -50.71 14.47
C ILE A 134 19.22 -51.83 14.37
N LYS A 135 18.19 -51.67 13.52
CA LYS A 135 17.18 -52.69 13.27
C LYS A 135 17.81 -53.98 12.72
N ASP A 136 18.68 -53.85 11.73
CA ASP A 136 19.28 -55.00 11.06
C ASP A 136 20.25 -55.73 12.00
N ASN A 137 21.05 -55.02 12.79
CA ASN A 137 21.93 -55.61 13.80
C ASN A 137 21.12 -56.32 14.92
N LEU A 138 19.98 -55.76 15.32
CA LEU A 138 19.13 -56.37 16.34
C LEU A 138 18.47 -57.66 15.82
N LEU A 139 17.99 -57.65 14.57
CA LEU A 139 17.46 -58.85 13.92
C LEU A 139 18.54 -59.93 13.76
N GLU A 140 19.76 -59.53 13.39
CA GLU A 140 20.90 -60.44 13.26
C GLU A 140 21.32 -61.04 14.62
N PHE A 141 21.26 -60.24 15.70
CA PHE A 141 21.46 -60.74 17.07
C PHE A 141 20.40 -61.77 17.48
N PHE A 142 19.12 -61.54 17.17
CA PHE A 142 18.06 -62.51 17.44
C PHE A 142 18.17 -63.78 16.59
N ASP A 143 18.60 -63.67 15.34
CA ASP A 143 18.85 -64.83 14.47
C ASP A 143 20.06 -65.66 14.95
N PHE A 144 21.07 -65.00 15.51
CA PHE A 144 22.18 -65.67 16.19
C PHE A 144 21.70 -66.44 17.42
N LEU A 145 20.91 -65.81 18.30
CA LEU A 145 20.35 -66.47 19.49
C LEU A 145 19.44 -67.66 19.15
N ASN A 146 18.64 -67.53 18.09
CA ASN A 146 17.75 -68.60 17.63
C ASN A 146 18.45 -69.67 16.79
N HIS A 147 19.79 -69.66 16.71
CA HIS A 147 20.60 -70.63 15.97
C HIS A 147 20.16 -70.77 14.49
N LYS A 148 19.58 -69.73 13.91
CA LYS A 148 19.11 -69.73 12.51
C LYS A 148 20.26 -69.61 11.52
N LYS A 149 21.43 -69.14 11.96
CA LYS A 149 22.68 -69.19 11.19
C LYS A 149 23.51 -70.41 11.63
N LYS A 150 23.53 -71.44 10.79
CA LYS A 150 24.51 -72.54 10.87
C LYS A 150 25.87 -72.02 10.36
N VAL A 151 26.94 -72.28 11.11
CA VAL A 151 28.33 -72.16 10.62
C VAL A 151 28.51 -73.06 9.41
#